data_AF-A0A6B9FUB9-F1
#
_entry.id   AF-A0A6B9FUB9-F1
#
_cell.length_a   1.000
_cell.length_b   1.000
_cell.length_c   1.000
_cell.angle_alpha   90.00
_cell.angle_beta   90.00
_cell.angle_gamma   90.00
#
_symmetry.space_group_name_H-M   'P 1'
#
loop_
_entity.id
_entity.type
_entity.pdbx_description
1 polymer ?
#
loop_
_entity_poly.entity_id
_entity_poly.type
_entity_poly.pdbx_seq_one_letter_code
_entity_poly.pdbx_strand_id
1 'polypeptide(L)'
;MSRRSKLINRARRKSGRLPATPEFIRFGERFNQSIDHLYGSLEEATAAILTSFKGEDRRRLRDFVASILASDLTPDEQMKLWARACTDWRFRGPDDLRRFLTQVHLDLRKGL
;
A
#
# COMPACT_ATOMS: atom_id res chain seq x y z
N MET A 1 -0.11 24.15 9.31
CA MET A 1 -0.62 22.98 8.53
C MET A 1 0.37 22.60 7.44
N SER A 2 0.87 21.36 7.43
CA SER A 2 1.89 20.87 6.49
C SER A 2 1.34 20.62 5.07
N ARG A 3 2.19 20.74 4.05
CA ARG A 3 1.88 20.36 2.65
C ARG A 3 1.37 18.91 2.55
N ARG A 4 1.88 18.02 3.42
CA ARG A 4 1.47 16.61 3.53
C ARG A 4 -0.02 16.47 3.93
N SER A 5 -0.49 17.29 4.87
CA SER A 5 -1.88 17.29 5.33
C SER A 5 -2.86 17.78 4.25
N LYS A 6 -2.43 18.71 3.39
CA LYS A 6 -3.24 19.21 2.26
C LYS A 6 -3.37 18.16 1.15
N LEU A 7 -2.30 17.41 0.89
CA LEU A 7 -2.29 16.30 -0.08
C LEU A 7 -3.23 15.16 0.35
N ILE A 8 -3.17 14.76 1.63
CA ILE A 8 -4.06 13.73 2.20
C ILE A 8 -5.54 14.17 2.10
N ASN A 9 -5.85 15.42 2.45
CA ASN A 9 -7.22 15.94 2.38
C ASN A 9 -7.73 16.13 0.94
N ARG A 10 -6.84 16.44 -0.03
CA ARG A 10 -7.19 16.54 -1.45
C ARG A 10 -7.37 15.16 -2.10
N ALA A 11 -6.60 14.16 -1.66
CA ALA A 11 -6.73 12.77 -2.09
C ALA A 11 -8.05 12.13 -1.61
N ARG A 12 -8.47 12.42 -0.37
CA ARG A 12 -9.80 12.01 0.17
C ARG A 12 -10.98 12.48 -0.68
N ARG A 13 -10.87 13.65 -1.34
CA ARG A 13 -11.97 14.26 -2.11
C ARG A 13 -12.05 13.82 -3.57
N LYS A 14 -11.07 13.07 -4.10
CA LYS A 14 -10.94 12.83 -5.57
C LYS A 14 -11.05 11.37 -6.03
N SER A 15 -11.35 10.41 -5.15
CA SER A 15 -11.83 9.06 -5.52
C SER A 15 -13.00 8.69 -4.62
N GLY A 16 -14.22 8.85 -5.09
CA GLY A 16 -15.42 8.52 -4.32
C GLY A 16 -15.70 7.02 -4.13
N ARG A 17 -14.68 6.13 -4.14
CA ARG A 17 -14.92 4.67 -4.03
C ARG A 17 -14.14 3.96 -2.92
N LEU A 18 -12.83 4.19 -2.77
CA LEU A 18 -12.02 3.63 -1.66
C LEU A 18 -10.96 4.65 -1.19
N PRO A 19 -11.14 5.34 -0.06
CA PRO A 19 -10.10 6.21 0.50
C PRO A 19 -8.97 5.35 1.09
N ALA A 20 -7.72 5.68 0.77
CA ALA A 20 -6.55 5.04 1.37
C ALA A 20 -6.61 5.16 2.91
N THR A 21 -6.46 4.04 3.60
CA THR A 21 -6.43 4.00 5.07
C THR A 21 -5.08 4.48 5.61
N PRO A 22 -5.01 4.97 6.86
CA PRO A 22 -3.75 5.36 7.48
C PRO A 22 -2.70 4.23 7.47
N GLU A 23 -3.12 2.99 7.68
CA GLU A 23 -2.26 1.81 7.67
C GLU A 23 -1.67 1.55 6.28
N PHE A 24 -2.48 1.69 5.22
CA PHE A 24 -2.03 1.54 3.84
C PHE A 24 -1.08 2.67 3.42
N ILE A 25 -1.33 3.90 3.87
CA ILE A 25 -0.41 5.03 3.65
C ILE A 25 0.92 4.76 4.36
N ARG A 26 0.90 4.39 5.64
CA ARG A 26 2.14 4.04 6.38
C ARG A 26 2.89 2.88 5.73
N PHE A 27 2.18 1.93 5.14
CA PHE A 27 2.78 0.82 4.41
C PHE A 27 3.49 1.32 3.15
N GLY A 28 2.83 2.11 2.31
CA GLY A 28 3.42 2.68 1.09
C GLY A 28 4.60 3.62 1.36
N GLU A 29 4.54 4.44 2.42
CA GLU A 29 5.62 5.37 2.81
C GLU A 29 6.95 4.68 3.15
N ARG A 30 6.91 3.40 3.50
CA ARG A 30 8.12 2.62 3.76
C ARG A 30 8.85 2.23 2.48
N PHE A 31 8.14 2.15 1.35
CA PHE A 31 8.72 1.95 0.01
C PHE A 31 9.20 3.30 -0.55
N ASN A 32 10.20 3.89 0.12
CA ASN A 32 10.91 5.08 -0.34
C ASN A 32 12.21 4.69 -1.06
N GLN A 33 12.86 5.64 -1.72
CA GLN A 33 14.09 5.39 -2.50
C GLN A 33 15.23 4.70 -1.72
N SER A 34 15.28 4.84 -0.39
CA SER A 34 16.32 4.18 0.40
C SER A 34 16.10 2.69 0.57
N ILE A 35 14.92 2.17 0.24
CA ILE A 35 14.59 0.75 0.42
C ILE A 35 15.45 -0.16 -0.45
N ASP A 36 15.83 0.30 -1.65
CA ASP A 36 16.70 -0.42 -2.59
C ASP A 36 18.13 -0.62 -2.04
N HIS A 37 18.55 0.22 -1.09
CA HIS A 37 19.85 0.09 -0.44
C HIS A 37 19.83 -0.79 0.80
N LEU A 38 18.64 -1.06 1.35
CA LEU A 38 18.47 -1.80 2.59
C LEU A 38 18.16 -3.28 2.38
N TYR A 39 17.56 -3.62 1.24
CA TYR A 39 17.11 -4.97 0.93
C TYR A 39 17.50 -5.36 -0.49
N GLY A 40 17.86 -6.63 -0.69
CA GLY A 40 18.26 -7.14 -2.00
C GLY A 40 17.10 -7.43 -2.95
N SER A 41 15.85 -7.36 -2.46
CA SER A 41 14.65 -7.63 -3.24
C SER A 41 13.40 -6.92 -2.68
N LEU A 42 12.38 -6.77 -3.53
CA LEU A 42 11.08 -6.23 -3.13
C LEU A 42 10.39 -7.15 -2.11
N GLU A 43 10.55 -8.46 -2.24
CA GLU A 43 10.02 -9.47 -1.35
C GLU A 43 10.62 -9.33 0.06
N GLU A 44 11.94 -9.20 0.15
CA GLU A 44 12.66 -9.01 1.42
C GLU A 44 12.25 -7.69 2.09
N ALA A 45 12.23 -6.60 1.31
CA ALA A 45 11.75 -5.30 1.74
C ALA A 45 10.33 -5.35 2.30
N THR A 46 9.43 -6.04 1.59
CA THR A 46 8.03 -6.19 2.00
C THR A 46 7.91 -6.97 3.30
N ALA A 47 8.61 -8.12 3.40
CA ALA A 47 8.61 -8.93 4.61
C ALA A 47 9.08 -8.11 5.82
N ALA A 48 10.19 -7.37 5.67
CA ALA A 48 10.73 -6.51 6.72
C ALA A 48 9.75 -5.40 7.12
N ILE A 49 9.11 -4.70 6.16
CA ILE A 49 8.10 -3.69 6.43
C ILE A 49 6.93 -4.28 7.22
N LEU A 50 6.43 -5.45 6.81
CA LEU A 50 5.27 -6.09 7.43
C LEU A 50 5.52 -6.50 8.89
N THR A 51 6.77 -6.69 9.33
CA THR A 51 7.09 -6.95 10.74
C THR A 51 6.73 -5.78 11.67
N SER A 52 6.65 -4.57 11.13
CA SER A 52 6.27 -3.37 11.88
C SER A 52 4.76 -3.23 12.10
N PHE A 53 3.94 -4.01 11.37
CA PHE A 53 2.48 -4.03 11.50
C PHE A 53 2.04 -5.19 12.40
N LYS A 54 1.52 -4.86 13.58
CA LYS A 54 1.09 -5.82 14.61
C LYS A 54 -0.37 -5.61 15.02
N GLY A 55 -0.99 -6.65 15.56
CA GLY A 55 -2.33 -6.56 16.15
C GLY A 55 -3.37 -5.96 15.21
N GLU A 56 -4.05 -4.91 15.66
CA GLU A 56 -5.12 -4.26 14.91
C GLU A 56 -4.63 -3.58 13.63
N ASP A 57 -3.46 -2.94 13.65
CA ASP A 57 -2.87 -2.29 12.46
C ASP A 57 -2.64 -3.31 11.33
N ARG A 58 -2.20 -4.52 11.68
CA ARG A 58 -2.02 -5.62 10.72
C ARG A 58 -3.36 -6.06 10.13
N ARG A 59 -4.39 -6.22 10.97
CA ARG A 59 -5.75 -6.61 10.52
C ARG A 59 -6.34 -5.56 9.60
N ARG A 60 -6.27 -4.28 9.96
CA ARG A 60 -6.76 -3.16 9.15
C ARG A 60 -6.05 -3.05 7.80
N LEU A 61 -4.72 -3.21 7.78
CA LEU A 61 -3.97 -3.26 6.53
C LEU A 61 -4.41 -4.44 5.65
N ARG A 62 -4.54 -5.64 6.24
CA ARG A 62 -5.00 -6.85 5.53
C ARG A 62 -6.37 -6.65 4.91
N ASP A 63 -7.33 -6.16 5.68
CA ASP A 63 -8.72 -6.03 5.28
C ASP A 63 -8.86 -4.94 4.19
N PHE A 64 -8.07 -3.88 4.29
CA PHE A 64 -8.02 -2.86 3.24
C PHE A 64 -7.41 -3.41 1.94
N VAL A 65 -6.29 -4.13 2.01
CA VAL A 65 -5.71 -4.77 0.81
C VAL A 65 -6.68 -5.79 0.21
N ALA A 66 -7.39 -6.57 1.03
CA ALA A 66 -8.44 -7.47 0.56
C ALA A 66 -9.56 -6.71 -0.18
N SER A 67 -9.96 -5.56 0.35
CA SER A 67 -10.98 -4.69 -0.26
C SER A 67 -10.52 -4.15 -1.62
N ILE A 68 -9.25 -3.78 -1.77
CA ILE A 68 -8.69 -3.39 -3.08
C ILE A 68 -8.78 -4.56 -4.06
N LEU A 69 -8.34 -5.75 -3.65
CA LEU A 69 -8.31 -6.94 -4.52
C LEU A 69 -9.71 -7.40 -4.96
N ALA A 70 -10.71 -7.24 -4.10
CA ALA A 70 -12.11 -7.59 -4.33
C ALA A 70 -12.95 -6.48 -4.99
N SER A 71 -12.41 -5.25 -5.09
CA SER A 71 -13.13 -4.13 -5.68
C SER A 71 -13.26 -4.22 -7.20
N ASP A 72 -14.18 -3.42 -7.74
CA ASP A 72 -14.35 -3.16 -9.17
C ASP A 72 -13.33 -2.13 -9.71
N LEU A 73 -12.32 -1.73 -8.91
CA LEU A 73 -11.32 -0.76 -9.32
C LEU A 73 -10.57 -1.27 -10.54
N THR A 74 -10.57 -0.44 -11.59
CA THR A 74 -9.78 -0.67 -12.78
C THR A 74 -8.28 -0.74 -12.41
N PRO A 75 -7.46 -1.40 -13.24
CA PRO A 75 -6.04 -1.51 -12.94
C PRO A 75 -5.34 -0.13 -12.79
N ASP A 76 -5.75 0.87 -13.59
CA ASP A 76 -5.30 2.26 -13.46
C ASP A 76 -5.71 2.92 -12.14
N GLU A 77 -6.91 2.62 -11.63
CA GLU A 77 -7.37 3.13 -10.34
C GLU A 77 -6.59 2.51 -9.18
N GLN A 78 -6.24 1.22 -9.27
CA GLN A 78 -5.35 0.57 -8.31
C GLN A 78 -3.96 1.23 -8.31
N MET A 79 -3.40 1.51 -9.50
CA MET A 79 -2.13 2.26 -9.61
C MET A 79 -2.23 3.67 -9.01
N LYS A 80 -3.33 4.39 -9.27
CA LYS A 80 -3.58 5.72 -8.67
C LYS A 80 -3.73 5.63 -7.15
N LEU A 81 -4.33 4.57 -6.63
CA LEU A 81 -4.45 4.33 -5.19
C LEU A 81 -3.08 4.05 -4.56
N TRP A 82 -2.26 3.21 -5.20
CA TRP A 82 -0.88 2.95 -4.77
C TRP A 82 -0.03 4.23 -4.75
N ALA A 83 -0.08 5.04 -5.80
CA ALA A 83 0.63 6.32 -5.87
C ALA A 83 0.22 7.32 -4.76
N ARG A 84 -0.97 7.17 -4.18
CA ARG A 84 -1.44 7.99 -3.04
C ARG A 84 -0.93 7.51 -1.69
N ALA A 85 -0.40 6.29 -1.61
CA ALA A 85 0.22 5.76 -0.40
C ALA A 85 1.61 6.36 -0.13
N CYS A 86 1.97 7.46 -0.79
CA CYS A 86 3.24 8.19 -0.58
C CYS A 86 4.49 7.31 -0.76
N THR A 87 4.43 6.39 -1.71
CA THR A 87 5.52 5.52 -2.12
C THR A 87 6.33 6.13 -3.27
N ASP A 88 7.64 5.88 -3.26
CA ASP A 88 8.52 6.16 -4.40
C ASP A 88 8.59 4.97 -5.38
N TRP A 89 8.11 3.80 -4.95
CA TRP A 89 8.15 2.56 -5.71
C TRP A 89 7.11 2.54 -6.82
N ARG A 90 7.56 2.25 -8.04
CA ARG A 90 6.71 2.17 -9.23
C ARG A 90 6.68 0.76 -9.80
N PHE A 91 5.48 0.27 -10.07
CA PHE A 91 5.27 -0.97 -10.81
C PHE A 91 5.30 -0.70 -12.32
N ARG A 92 5.80 -1.66 -13.12
CA ARG A 92 5.89 -1.51 -14.58
C ARG A 92 4.51 -1.59 -15.23
N GLY A 93 3.64 -2.43 -14.67
CA GLY A 93 2.25 -2.53 -15.10
C GLY A 93 1.28 -2.76 -13.94
N PRO A 94 -0.03 -2.63 -14.22
CA PRO A 94 -1.06 -2.89 -13.22
C PRO A 94 -1.10 -4.34 -12.71
N ASP A 95 -0.73 -5.31 -13.55
CA ASP A 95 -0.67 -6.72 -13.16
C ASP A 95 0.41 -6.97 -12.09
N ASP A 96 1.54 -6.27 -12.18
CA ASP A 96 2.60 -6.36 -11.18
C ASP A 96 2.13 -5.85 -9.81
N LEU A 97 1.42 -4.71 -9.80
CA LEU A 97 0.83 -4.17 -8.57
C LEU A 97 -0.20 -5.14 -7.98
N ARG A 98 -1.06 -5.73 -8.81
CA ARG A 98 -2.08 -6.68 -8.34
C ARG A 98 -1.44 -7.94 -7.77
N ARG A 99 -0.41 -8.48 -8.43
CA ARG A 99 0.37 -9.63 -7.93
C ARG A 99 1.04 -9.30 -6.61
N PHE A 100 1.65 -8.13 -6.50
CA PHE A 100 2.26 -7.63 -5.28
C PHE A 100 1.24 -7.51 -4.13
N LEU A 101 0.10 -6.85 -4.35
CA LEU A 101 -0.95 -6.71 -3.34
C LEU A 101 -1.53 -8.07 -2.92
N THR A 102 -1.63 -9.02 -3.85
CA THR A 102 -2.03 -10.40 -3.55
C THR A 102 -1.03 -11.07 -2.60
N GLN A 103 0.26 -10.95 -2.89
CA GLN A 103 1.31 -11.50 -2.03
C GLN A 103 1.30 -10.84 -0.64
N VAL A 104 1.20 -9.51 -0.57
CA VAL A 104 1.06 -8.76 0.68
C VAL A 104 -0.15 -9.25 1.49
N HIS A 105 -1.30 -9.48 0.86
CA HIS A 105 -2.48 -10.00 1.53
C HIS A 105 -2.25 -11.40 2.13
N LEU A 106 -1.59 -12.29 1.39
CA LEU A 106 -1.25 -13.63 1.86
C LEU A 106 -0.28 -13.57 3.05
N ASP A 107 0.75 -12.74 2.99
CA ASP A 107 1.73 -12.62 4.07
C ASP A 107 1.12 -11.98 5.32
N LEU A 108 0.20 -11.02 5.14
CA LEU A 108 -0.58 -10.45 6.23
C LEU A 108 -1.44 -11.51 6.94
N ARG A 109 -1.99 -12.50 6.23
CA ARG A 109 -2.75 -13.62 6.82
C ARG A 109 -1.88 -14.59 7.63
N LYS A 110 -0.64 -14.87 7.21
CA LYS A 110 0.27 -15.78 7.92
C LYS A 110 0.66 -15.30 9.32
N GLY A 111 0.58 -14.00 9.57
CA GLY A 111 0.99 -13.38 10.85
C GLY A 111 -0.16 -12.97 11.76
N LEU A 112 -1.35 -13.53 11.55
CA LEU A 112 -2.54 -13.37 12.40
C LEU A 112 -2.89 -14.71 13.05
#